data_AF-A0A932W9D8-F1
#
_entry.id   AF-A0A932W9D8-F1
#
_cell.length_a   1.000
_cell.length_b   1.000
_cell.length_c   1.000
_cell.angle_alpha   90.00
_cell.angle_beta   90.00
_cell.angle_gamma   90.00
#
_symmetry.space_group_name_H-M   'P 1'
#
loop_
_entity.id
_entity.type
_entity.pdbx_description
1 polymer ?
#
loop_
_entity_poly.entity_id
_entity_poly.type
_entity_poly.pdbx_seq_one_letter_code
_entity_poly.pdbx_strand_id
1 'polypeptide(L)'
;MPKLIALFTLLFSLANAAHAQSNIHFTSTEGVENEDLMNVLRFQDIHLAKVKLNGNHLWGKDFKIFIRDFQNGKLHASHQVFDSREDEFFKIKEEELSFSVLAQRTQHQSVKIDIRFLGFGISKEIAVSADQKDFALKSFQWAQQSLTAPIGKTFPLLSFLMPYRGKNGASYYCDVVQSGVAPEELGKKFKLPRYFLIEMQLD
;
A
#
# COMPACT_ATOMS: atom_id res chain seq x y z
N MET A 1 -46.74 -26.81 -15.62
CA MET A 1 -45.45 -26.83 -14.89
C MET A 1 -44.22 -26.26 -15.64
N PRO A 2 -44.20 -25.92 -16.95
CA PRO A 2 -42.98 -25.39 -17.59
C PRO A 2 -42.75 -23.89 -17.34
N LYS A 3 -43.80 -23.13 -16.97
CA LYS A 3 -43.70 -21.67 -16.73
C LYS A 3 -42.98 -21.29 -15.43
N LEU A 4 -42.95 -22.18 -14.42
CA LEU A 4 -42.29 -21.92 -13.14
C LEU A 4 -40.77 -22.13 -13.21
N ILE A 5 -40.32 -23.04 -14.09
CA ILE A 5 -38.90 -23.34 -14.31
C ILE A 5 -38.21 -22.21 -15.08
N ALA A 6 -38.92 -21.61 -16.06
CA ALA A 6 -38.40 -20.48 -16.83
C ALA A 6 -38.21 -19.19 -16.00
N LEU A 7 -38.97 -19.02 -14.91
CA LEU A 7 -38.84 -17.87 -14.01
C LEU A 7 -37.61 -18.02 -13.09
N PHE A 8 -37.26 -19.26 -12.71
CA PHE A 8 -36.14 -19.55 -11.84
C PHE A 8 -34.78 -19.41 -12.57
N THR A 9 -34.73 -19.73 -13.86
CA THR A 9 -33.53 -19.50 -14.68
C THR A 9 -33.28 -18.03 -14.99
N LEU A 10 -34.32 -17.21 -15.13
CA LEU A 10 -34.17 -15.76 -15.35
C LEU A 10 -33.63 -15.01 -14.12
N LEU A 11 -34.01 -15.46 -12.92
CA LEU A 11 -33.52 -14.91 -11.65
C LEU A 11 -32.05 -15.25 -11.37
N PHE A 12 -31.56 -16.41 -11.85
CA PHE A 12 -30.16 -16.80 -11.68
C PHE A 12 -29.20 -16.04 -12.62
N SER A 13 -29.67 -15.59 -13.79
CA SER A 13 -28.86 -14.78 -14.71
C SER A 13 -28.67 -13.32 -14.26
N LEU A 14 -29.57 -12.78 -13.44
CA LEU A 14 -29.45 -11.41 -12.91
C LEU A 14 -28.49 -11.30 -11.72
N ALA A 15 -28.19 -12.41 -11.03
CA ALA A 15 -27.27 -12.42 -9.90
C ALA A 15 -25.78 -12.30 -10.30
N ASN A 16 -25.43 -12.49 -11.58
CA ASN A 16 -24.05 -12.45 -12.06
C ASN A 16 -23.63 -11.11 -12.70
N ALA A 17 -24.50 -10.10 -12.71
CA ALA A 17 -24.28 -8.86 -13.46
C ALA A 17 -23.76 -7.66 -12.64
N ALA A 18 -23.20 -7.86 -11.44
CA ALA A 18 -22.68 -6.75 -10.63
C ALA A 18 -21.35 -7.08 -9.94
N HIS A 19 -20.35 -7.47 -10.72
CA HIS A 19 -18.96 -7.17 -10.36
C HIS A 19 -18.49 -6.09 -11.34
N ALA A 20 -18.86 -4.83 -11.03
CA ALA A 20 -18.25 -3.69 -11.68
C ALA A 20 -16.74 -3.75 -11.38
N GLN A 21 -15.96 -4.19 -12.36
CA GLN A 21 -14.50 -4.11 -12.28
C GLN A 21 -14.17 -2.61 -12.19
N SER A 22 -13.67 -2.17 -11.03
CA SER A 22 -13.32 -0.78 -10.80
C SER A 22 -12.22 -0.38 -11.78
N ASN A 23 -12.44 0.66 -12.58
CA ASN A 23 -11.39 1.28 -13.41
C ASN A 23 -10.50 2.23 -12.60
N ILE A 24 -10.20 1.87 -11.34
CA ILE A 24 -9.35 2.68 -10.47
C ILE A 24 -7.94 2.14 -10.61
N HIS A 25 -7.05 2.96 -11.15
CA HIS A 25 -5.65 2.63 -11.32
C HIS A 25 -4.84 3.43 -10.31
N PHE A 26 -3.88 2.78 -9.66
CA PHE A 26 -2.91 3.49 -8.85
C PHE A 26 -1.53 3.50 -9.50
N THR A 27 -0.81 4.59 -9.28
CA THR A 27 0.60 4.75 -9.60
C THR A 27 1.35 5.27 -8.38
N SER A 28 2.65 5.07 -8.39
CA SER A 28 3.53 5.59 -7.37
C SER A 28 4.94 5.86 -7.91
N THR A 29 5.54 6.94 -7.47
CA THR A 29 6.90 7.33 -7.83
C THR A 29 7.74 7.46 -6.57
N GLU A 30 8.86 6.74 -6.52
CA GLU A 30 9.83 6.83 -5.41
C GLU A 30 10.74 8.05 -5.60
N GLY A 31 10.92 8.83 -4.55
CA GLY A 31 11.84 9.97 -4.52
C GLY A 31 11.26 11.31 -5.00
N VAL A 32 12.18 12.23 -5.31
CA VAL A 32 11.90 13.59 -5.83
C VAL A 32 12.84 13.91 -6.99
N GLU A 33 12.42 14.81 -7.88
CA GLU A 33 13.24 15.27 -9.01
C GLU A 33 14.32 16.27 -8.59
N ASN A 34 14.10 17.05 -7.53
CA ASN A 34 15.07 18.03 -7.04
C ASN A 34 16.25 17.33 -6.35
N GLU A 35 17.46 17.50 -6.90
CA GLU A 35 18.67 16.81 -6.42
C GLU A 35 19.07 17.21 -5.01
N ASP A 36 18.97 18.50 -4.64
CA ASP A 36 19.32 18.98 -3.31
C ASP A 36 18.39 18.38 -2.25
N LEU A 37 17.08 18.37 -2.52
CA LEU A 37 16.11 17.73 -1.64
C LEU A 37 16.35 16.22 -1.56
N MET A 38 16.67 15.55 -2.67
CA MET A 38 17.04 14.14 -2.68
C MET A 38 18.26 13.87 -1.80
N ASN A 39 19.28 14.74 -1.86
CA ASN A 39 20.48 14.61 -1.04
C ASN A 39 20.17 14.78 0.45
N VAL A 40 19.30 15.74 0.82
CA VAL A 40 18.83 15.90 2.20
C VAL A 40 18.07 14.66 2.68
N LEU A 41 17.13 14.14 1.87
CA LEU A 41 16.37 12.94 2.20
C LEU A 41 17.29 11.74 2.43
N ARG A 42 18.27 11.51 1.55
CA ARG A 42 19.26 10.43 1.68
C ARG A 42 20.14 10.60 2.91
N PHE A 43 20.61 11.82 3.18
CA PHE A 43 21.43 12.10 4.36
C PHE A 43 20.67 11.82 5.66
N GLN A 44 19.36 12.04 5.67
CA GLN A 44 18.49 11.78 6.81
C GLN A 44 17.89 10.36 6.82
N ASP A 45 18.22 9.51 5.84
CA ASP A 45 17.62 8.17 5.66
C ASP A 45 16.07 8.19 5.57
N ILE A 46 15.55 9.24 4.93
CA ILE A 46 14.12 9.41 4.69
C ILE A 46 13.80 8.91 3.28
N HIS A 47 12.91 7.93 3.21
CA HIS A 47 12.34 7.46 1.97
C HIS A 47 11.04 8.19 1.68
N LEU A 48 10.83 8.57 0.42
CA LEU A 48 9.61 9.20 -0.05
C LEU A 48 9.03 8.39 -1.21
N ALA A 49 7.71 8.20 -1.21
CA ALA A 49 6.96 7.81 -2.39
C ALA A 49 5.74 8.72 -2.54
N LYS A 50 5.45 9.14 -3.76
CA LYS A 50 4.19 9.80 -4.11
C LYS A 50 3.25 8.72 -4.63
N VAL A 51 2.01 8.67 -4.16
CA VAL A 51 0.97 7.73 -4.58
C VAL A 51 -0.18 8.52 -5.18
N LYS A 52 -0.71 8.01 -6.30
CA LYS A 52 -1.81 8.61 -7.04
C LYS A 52 -2.80 7.52 -7.44
N LEU A 53 -4.07 7.70 -7.12
CA LEU A 53 -5.17 6.87 -7.61
C LEU A 53 -6.00 7.71 -8.58
N ASN A 54 -6.40 7.14 -9.73
CA ASN A 54 -7.27 7.79 -10.70
C ASN A 54 -8.38 6.83 -11.15
N GLY A 55 -9.59 7.36 -11.32
CA GLY A 55 -10.69 6.65 -11.96
C GLY A 55 -12.06 7.21 -11.60
N ASN A 56 -13.00 7.07 -12.53
CA ASN A 56 -14.34 7.67 -12.48
C ASN A 56 -15.23 7.18 -11.32
N HIS A 57 -14.76 6.20 -10.53
CA HIS A 57 -15.46 5.66 -9.37
C HIS A 57 -14.82 6.08 -8.03
N LEU A 58 -13.90 7.04 -8.02
CA LEU A 58 -13.30 7.59 -6.80
C LEU A 58 -14.13 8.68 -6.13
N TRP A 59 -14.88 9.47 -6.91
CA TRP A 59 -15.68 10.56 -6.35
C TRP A 59 -16.68 10.05 -5.31
N GLY A 60 -16.69 10.71 -4.15
CA GLY A 60 -17.60 10.42 -3.06
C GLY A 60 -17.25 9.16 -2.26
N LYS A 61 -16.16 8.48 -2.62
CA LYS A 61 -15.70 7.28 -1.90
C LYS A 61 -15.03 7.64 -0.59
N ASP A 62 -15.25 6.75 0.36
CA ASP A 62 -14.52 6.70 1.60
C ASP A 62 -13.36 5.72 1.48
N PHE A 63 -12.34 5.89 2.31
CA PHE A 63 -11.17 5.04 2.29
C PHE A 63 -10.56 4.88 3.68
N LYS A 64 -9.81 3.80 3.83
CA LYS A 64 -9.03 3.49 5.04
C LYS A 64 -7.59 3.22 4.66
N ILE A 65 -6.71 3.56 5.58
CA ILE A 65 -5.29 3.23 5.47
C ILE A 65 -4.89 2.28 6.58
N PHE A 66 -4.14 1.26 6.20
CA PHE A 66 -3.58 0.27 7.10
C PHE A 66 -2.06 0.21 7.00
N ILE A 67 -1.42 -0.03 8.14
CA ILE A 67 -0.01 -0.42 8.21
C ILE A 67 0.05 -1.79 8.86
N ARG A 68 0.48 -2.80 8.08
CA ARG A 68 0.67 -4.16 8.57
C ARG A 68 2.15 -4.44 8.78
N ASP A 69 2.49 -4.83 10.00
CA ASP A 69 3.84 -5.18 10.41
C ASP A 69 4.00 -6.71 10.33
N PHE A 70 5.01 -7.15 9.60
CA PHE A 70 5.34 -8.55 9.44
C PHE A 70 6.73 -8.82 10.02
N GLN A 71 6.83 -9.88 10.82
CA GLN A 71 8.08 -10.34 11.40
C GLN A 71 8.30 -11.80 11.06
N ASN A 72 9.51 -12.13 10.57
CA ASN A 72 9.89 -13.50 10.20
C ASN A 72 8.86 -14.21 9.31
N GLY A 73 8.28 -13.47 8.35
CA GLY A 73 7.27 -13.98 7.41
C GLY A 73 5.88 -14.21 7.99
N LYS A 74 5.55 -13.67 9.17
CA LYS A 74 4.21 -13.75 9.75
C LYS A 74 3.70 -12.37 10.09
N LEU A 75 2.39 -12.16 9.97
CA LEU A 75 1.74 -10.95 10.46
C LEU A 75 1.96 -10.84 11.96
N HIS A 76 2.61 -9.75 12.38
CA HIS A 76 2.86 -9.42 13.78
C HIS A 76 1.78 -8.49 14.33
N ALA A 77 1.47 -7.42 13.59
CA ALA A 77 0.45 -6.45 13.97
C ALA A 77 -0.22 -5.83 12.73
N SER A 78 -1.46 -5.37 12.92
CA SER A 78 -2.21 -4.61 11.92
C SER A 78 -2.73 -3.33 12.56
N HIS A 79 -2.42 -2.19 11.96
CA HIS A 79 -2.85 -0.88 12.45
C HIS A 79 -3.72 -0.22 11.39
N GLN A 80 -5.00 -0.01 11.69
CA GLN A 80 -5.79 0.97 10.96
C GLN A 80 -5.34 2.35 11.44
N VAL A 81 -4.71 3.12 10.57
CA VAL A 81 -4.15 4.43 10.94
C VAL A 81 -5.04 5.59 10.52
N PHE A 82 -6.02 5.32 9.66
CA PHE A 82 -6.96 6.33 9.18
C PHE A 82 -8.25 5.72 8.65
N ASP A 83 -9.37 6.43 8.84
CA ASP A 83 -10.68 6.15 8.27
C ASP A 83 -11.33 7.48 7.85
N SER A 84 -11.53 7.68 6.54
CA SER A 84 -12.09 8.95 6.03
C SER A 84 -13.51 9.21 6.51
N ARG A 85 -14.22 8.19 7.01
CA ARG A 85 -15.61 8.32 7.48
C ARG A 85 -15.71 9.07 8.81
N GLU A 86 -14.58 9.33 9.46
CA GLU A 86 -14.51 10.15 10.67
C GLU A 86 -15.00 11.58 10.44
N ASP A 87 -14.84 12.13 9.22
CA ASP A 87 -15.32 13.46 8.85
C ASP A 87 -15.57 13.58 7.33
N GLU A 88 -16.67 14.23 6.93
CA GLU A 88 -17.00 14.46 5.51
C GLU A 88 -15.93 15.28 4.75
N PHE A 89 -15.09 16.03 5.48
CA PHE A 89 -13.92 16.68 4.95
C PHE A 89 -12.97 15.70 4.21
N PHE A 90 -12.81 14.47 4.72
CA PHE A 90 -11.85 13.49 4.20
C PHE A 90 -12.36 12.66 3.02
N LYS A 91 -13.65 12.75 2.70
CA LYS A 91 -14.22 12.06 1.55
C LYS A 91 -13.53 12.51 0.26
N ILE A 92 -13.33 11.59 -0.67
CA ILE A 92 -12.70 11.91 -1.95
C ILE A 92 -13.67 12.77 -2.78
N LYS A 93 -13.25 13.96 -3.21
CA LYS A 93 -14.07 14.95 -3.92
C LYS A 93 -13.62 15.20 -5.36
N GLU A 94 -12.81 14.30 -5.89
CA GLU A 94 -12.26 14.34 -7.24
C GLU A 94 -12.21 12.91 -7.81
N GLU A 95 -11.96 12.78 -9.11
CA GLU A 95 -11.66 11.47 -9.74
C GLU A 95 -10.20 11.05 -9.53
N GLU A 96 -9.49 11.78 -8.66
CA GLU A 96 -8.09 11.58 -8.30
C GLU A 96 -7.94 11.62 -6.77
N LEU A 97 -7.11 10.73 -6.23
CA LEU A 97 -6.62 10.82 -4.86
C LEU A 97 -5.09 10.76 -4.87
N SER A 98 -4.46 11.83 -4.40
CA SER A 98 -2.99 11.99 -4.37
C SER A 98 -2.48 12.20 -2.96
N PHE A 99 -1.41 11.50 -2.59
CA PHE A 99 -0.74 11.67 -1.29
C PHE A 99 0.72 11.26 -1.36
N SER A 100 1.49 11.68 -0.37
CA SER A 100 2.89 11.27 -0.18
C SER A 100 3.04 10.36 1.02
N VAL A 101 3.94 9.41 0.95
CA VAL A 101 4.35 8.55 2.06
C VAL A 101 5.82 8.78 2.31
N LEU A 102 6.15 9.24 3.52
CA LEU A 102 7.50 9.32 4.04
C LEU A 102 7.70 8.16 5.02
N ALA A 103 8.80 7.44 4.88
CA ALA A 103 9.16 6.35 5.77
C ALA A 103 10.62 6.49 6.18
N GLN A 104 10.90 6.31 7.47
CA GLN A 104 12.26 6.36 7.99
C GLN A 104 12.44 5.41 9.16
N ARG A 105 13.68 4.94 9.32
CA ARG A 105 14.16 4.33 10.57
C ARG A 105 14.69 5.45 11.46
N THR A 106 14.03 5.71 12.59
CA THR A 106 14.40 6.84 13.48
C THR A 106 15.64 6.54 14.32
N GLN A 107 16.20 7.53 15.00
CA GLN A 107 17.27 7.28 15.98
C GLN A 107 16.77 6.56 17.25
N HIS A 108 15.46 6.61 17.54
CA HIS A 108 14.85 6.07 18.77
C HIS A 108 14.36 4.62 18.62
N GLN A 109 15.01 3.81 17.78
CA GLN A 109 14.61 2.40 17.64
C GLN A 109 13.16 2.23 17.20
N SER A 110 12.69 3.06 16.27
CA SER A 110 11.39 2.93 15.63
C SER A 110 11.46 3.07 14.12
N VAL A 111 10.41 2.60 13.47
CA VAL A 111 10.05 2.97 12.11
C VAL A 111 8.91 3.96 12.19
N LYS A 112 9.07 5.10 11.52
CA LYS A 112 8.05 6.12 11.37
C LYS A 112 7.55 6.13 9.92
N ILE A 113 6.24 6.04 9.75
CA ILE A 113 5.54 6.19 8.48
C ILE A 113 4.62 7.40 8.61
N ASP A 114 4.84 8.41 7.78
CA ASP A 114 4.06 9.64 7.71
C ASP A 114 3.39 9.73 6.34
N ILE A 115 2.07 9.90 6.34
CA ILE A 115 1.24 9.94 5.14
C ILE A 115 0.65 11.33 5.04
N ARG A 116 0.93 12.02 3.95
CA ARG A 116 0.61 13.43 3.72
C ARG A 116 -0.35 13.57 2.56
N PHE A 117 -1.56 14.01 2.87
CA PHE A 117 -2.58 14.40 1.91
C PHE A 117 -2.57 15.93 1.77
N LEU A 118 -3.35 16.44 0.82
CA LEU A 118 -3.60 17.88 0.76
C LEU A 118 -4.42 18.29 2.00
N GLY A 119 -3.83 19.11 2.87
CA GLY A 119 -4.50 19.70 4.04
C GLY A 119 -4.43 18.89 5.35
N PHE A 120 -4.01 17.63 5.32
CA PHE A 120 -3.86 16.82 6.53
C PHE A 120 -2.77 15.75 6.41
N GLY A 121 -2.40 15.13 7.53
CA GLY A 121 -1.49 14.00 7.52
C GLY A 121 -1.62 13.11 8.74
N ILE A 122 -1.20 11.86 8.56
CA ILE A 122 -1.25 10.81 9.57
C ILE A 122 0.16 10.31 9.80
N SER A 123 0.55 10.16 11.07
CA SER A 123 1.86 9.67 11.46
C SER A 123 1.68 8.41 12.33
N LYS A 124 2.40 7.34 12.00
CA LYS A 124 2.48 6.14 12.82
C LYS A 124 3.93 5.80 13.10
N GLU A 125 4.23 5.57 14.37
CA GLU A 125 5.53 5.11 14.84
C GLU A 125 5.40 3.72 15.46
N ILE A 126 6.33 2.83 15.09
CA ILE A 126 6.33 1.43 15.51
C ILE A 126 7.73 1.08 15.99
N ALA A 127 7.85 0.59 17.22
CA ALA A 127 9.14 0.20 17.79
C ALA A 127 9.75 -0.99 17.03
N VAL A 128 11.07 -0.91 16.80
CA VAL A 128 11.87 -1.93 16.12
C VAL A 128 13.18 -2.19 16.87
N SER A 129 13.69 -3.41 16.77
CA SER A 129 14.94 -3.76 17.45
C SER A 129 16.13 -3.01 16.85
N ALA A 130 17.18 -2.81 17.65
CA ALA A 130 18.36 -2.04 17.25
C ALA A 130 19.07 -2.61 16.00
N ASP A 131 18.99 -3.93 15.77
CA ASP A 131 19.54 -4.65 14.63
C ASP A 131 18.66 -4.58 13.37
N GLN A 132 17.40 -4.15 13.50
CA GLN A 132 16.50 -3.92 12.37
C GLN A 132 16.80 -2.55 11.75
N LYS A 133 17.65 -2.59 10.71
CA LYS A 133 18.19 -1.44 9.97
C LYS A 133 18.01 -1.66 8.46
N ASP A 134 18.42 -0.66 7.68
CA ASP A 134 18.47 -0.71 6.22
C ASP A 134 17.10 -1.00 5.58
N PHE A 135 16.06 -0.36 6.10
CA PHE A 135 14.76 -0.43 5.46
C PHE A 135 14.78 0.41 4.18
N ALA A 136 13.99 0.02 3.18
CA ALA A 136 13.73 0.85 2.02
C ALA A 136 12.25 0.85 1.67
N LEU A 137 11.72 2.02 1.29
CA LEU A 137 10.37 2.15 0.78
C LEU A 137 10.36 1.75 -0.69
N LYS A 138 9.46 0.84 -1.04
CA LYS A 138 9.35 0.26 -2.37
C LYS A 138 7.90 0.15 -2.82
N SER A 139 7.67 0.41 -4.10
CA SER A 139 6.38 0.23 -4.73
C SER A 139 6.20 -1.17 -5.34
N PHE A 140 4.95 -1.64 -5.35
CA PHE A 140 4.53 -2.84 -6.07
C PHE A 140 4.19 -2.61 -7.56
N GLN A 141 4.19 -1.36 -8.04
CA GLN A 141 3.73 -1.02 -9.39
C GLN A 141 4.61 -1.63 -10.50
N TRP A 142 5.90 -1.89 -10.29
CA TRP A 142 6.74 -2.50 -11.34
C TRP A 142 6.34 -3.93 -11.70
N ALA A 143 5.56 -4.63 -10.88
CA ALA A 143 5.04 -5.95 -11.22
C ALA A 143 3.92 -5.88 -12.28
N GLN A 144 3.16 -4.78 -12.36
CA GLN A 144 2.07 -4.56 -13.31
C GLN A 144 1.91 -3.05 -13.60
N GLN A 145 2.12 -2.62 -14.86
CA GLN A 145 2.17 -1.21 -15.28
C GLN A 145 1.01 -0.33 -14.76
N SER A 146 -0.16 -0.92 -14.50
CA SER A 146 -1.17 -0.37 -13.61
C SER A 146 -1.81 -1.51 -12.81
N LEU A 147 -1.93 -1.33 -11.50
CA LEU A 147 -2.67 -2.24 -10.63
C LEU A 147 -4.08 -1.68 -10.46
N THR A 148 -5.08 -2.50 -10.79
CA THR A 148 -6.47 -2.17 -10.53
C THR A 148 -6.74 -2.25 -9.03
N ALA A 149 -7.16 -1.14 -8.43
CA ALA A 149 -7.55 -1.09 -7.02
C ALA A 149 -8.94 -1.73 -6.85
N PRO A 150 -9.06 -2.84 -6.09
CA PRO A 150 -10.35 -3.47 -5.85
C PRO A 150 -11.18 -2.65 -4.86
N ILE A 151 -12.44 -2.35 -5.21
CA ILE A 151 -13.40 -1.75 -4.26
C ILE A 151 -13.81 -2.79 -3.21
N GLY A 152 -13.93 -2.36 -1.96
CA GLY A 152 -14.35 -3.17 -0.82
C GLY A 152 -13.29 -4.16 -0.31
N LYS A 153 -12.10 -4.19 -0.91
CA LYS A 153 -10.98 -5.04 -0.47
C LYS A 153 -9.75 -4.20 -0.19
N THR A 154 -8.99 -4.62 0.81
CA THR A 154 -7.67 -4.04 1.09
C THR A 154 -6.68 -4.46 0.02
N PHE A 155 -5.86 -3.52 -0.45
CA PHE A 155 -4.79 -3.77 -1.41
C PHE A 155 -3.49 -3.04 -1.01
N PRO A 156 -2.32 -3.65 -1.29
CA PRO A 156 -1.04 -3.07 -0.94
C PRO A 156 -0.62 -1.99 -1.93
N LEU A 157 -0.13 -0.87 -1.40
CA LEU A 157 0.39 0.25 -2.18
C LEU A 157 1.93 0.23 -2.21
N LEU A 158 2.52 0.15 -1.03
CA LEU A 158 3.96 0.26 -0.81
C LEU A 158 4.40 -0.74 0.26
N SER A 159 5.69 -1.06 0.27
CA SER A 159 6.32 -1.77 1.37
C SER A 159 7.55 -1.04 1.87
N PHE A 160 7.71 -0.98 3.20
CA PHE A 160 8.93 -0.54 3.84
C PHE A 160 9.64 -1.76 4.40
N LEU A 161 10.67 -2.24 3.72
CA LEU A 161 11.21 -3.58 3.92
C LEU A 161 12.72 -3.58 4.09
N MET A 162 13.21 -4.50 4.92
CA MET A 162 14.62 -4.88 4.95
C MET A 162 14.98 -5.68 3.69
N PRO A 163 16.21 -5.59 3.17
CA PRO A 163 16.57 -6.28 1.93
C PRO A 163 16.64 -7.79 2.12
N TYR A 164 16.43 -8.52 1.02
CA TYR A 164 16.99 -9.86 0.92
C TYR A 164 18.51 -9.76 0.79
N ARG A 165 19.25 -10.47 1.65
CA ARG A 165 20.72 -10.53 1.60
C ARG A 165 21.16 -11.77 0.82
N GLY A 166 21.80 -11.56 -0.32
CA GLY A 166 22.37 -12.65 -1.11
C GLY A 166 23.62 -13.25 -0.45
N LYS A 167 24.08 -14.40 -0.96
CA LYS A 167 25.28 -15.09 -0.46
C LYS A 167 26.57 -14.23 -0.56
N ASN A 168 26.58 -13.28 -1.49
CA ASN A 168 27.65 -12.30 -1.71
C ASN A 168 27.53 -11.05 -0.80
N GLY A 169 26.55 -11.00 0.11
CA GLY A 169 26.30 -9.86 0.98
C GLY A 169 25.53 -8.70 0.31
N ALA A 170 25.20 -8.80 -0.97
CA ALA A 170 24.45 -7.78 -1.68
C ALA A 170 23.00 -7.69 -1.18
N SER A 171 22.45 -6.48 -1.19
CA SER A 171 21.09 -6.15 -0.75
C SER A 171 20.15 -6.05 -1.95
N TYR A 172 19.14 -6.91 -1.98
CA TYR A 172 18.17 -7.00 -3.06
C TYR A 172 16.80 -6.54 -2.55
N TYR A 173 16.43 -5.31 -2.88
CA TYR A 173 15.12 -4.73 -2.54
C TYR A 173 14.13 -4.88 -3.69
N CYS A 174 14.58 -4.57 -4.92
CA CYS A 174 13.74 -4.62 -6.11
C CYS A 174 13.30 -6.06 -6.41
N ASP A 175 14.22 -7.03 -6.30
CA ASP A 175 13.92 -8.45 -6.54
C ASP A 175 12.86 -9.01 -5.57
N VAL A 176 12.71 -8.41 -4.39
CA VAL A 176 11.70 -8.81 -3.41
C VAL A 176 10.33 -8.35 -3.91
N VAL A 177 10.13 -7.05 -4.13
CA VAL A 177 8.82 -6.49 -4.50
C VAL A 177 8.40 -6.79 -5.94
N GLN A 178 9.35 -7.09 -6.83
CA GLN A 178 9.09 -7.43 -8.24
C GLN A 178 9.04 -8.95 -8.50
N SER A 179 9.09 -9.78 -7.47
CA SER A 179 9.13 -11.24 -7.60
C SER A 179 7.83 -11.89 -8.07
N GLY A 180 6.73 -11.14 -8.12
CA GLY A 180 5.38 -11.69 -8.33
C GLY A 180 4.83 -12.49 -7.14
N VAL A 181 5.55 -12.54 -6.02
CA VAL A 181 5.07 -13.14 -4.77
C VAL A 181 4.07 -12.19 -4.12
N ALA A 182 2.99 -12.74 -3.57
CA ALA A 182 1.99 -11.97 -2.84
C ALA A 182 2.67 -11.16 -1.72
N PRO A 183 2.35 -9.86 -1.54
CA PRO A 183 3.05 -8.99 -0.57
C PRO A 183 3.09 -9.53 0.86
N GLU A 184 2.05 -10.22 1.31
CA GLU A 184 1.95 -10.86 2.62
C GLU A 184 2.85 -12.10 2.77
N GLU A 185 3.36 -12.66 1.67
CA GLU A 185 4.22 -13.85 1.64
C GLU A 185 5.71 -13.53 1.43
N LEU A 186 6.07 -12.26 1.21
CA LEU A 186 7.46 -11.82 0.96
C LEU A 186 8.40 -12.26 2.08
N GLY A 187 8.01 -12.09 3.34
CA GLY A 187 8.86 -12.47 4.45
C GLY A 187 9.13 -13.97 4.54
N LYS A 188 8.17 -14.83 4.14
CA LYS A 188 8.39 -16.28 4.11
C LYS A 188 9.31 -16.67 2.96
N LYS A 189 9.09 -16.10 1.77
CA LYS A 189 9.89 -16.40 0.57
C LYS A 189 11.34 -15.96 0.72
N PHE A 190 11.55 -14.72 1.16
CA PHE A 190 12.86 -14.07 1.20
C PHE A 190 13.50 -14.09 2.59
N LYS A 191 12.84 -14.72 3.57
CA LYS A 191 13.31 -14.77 4.97
C LYS A 191 13.58 -13.38 5.53
N LEU A 192 12.69 -12.42 5.23
CA LEU A 192 12.84 -11.05 5.71
C LEU A 192 12.60 -11.03 7.22
N PRO A 193 13.53 -10.47 8.01
CA PRO A 193 13.35 -10.37 9.47
C PRO A 193 12.14 -9.50 9.82
N ARG A 194 11.97 -8.39 9.08
CA ARG A 194 10.84 -7.48 9.25
C ARG A 194 10.53 -6.70 7.98
N TYR A 195 9.26 -6.43 7.75
CA TYR A 195 8.79 -5.47 6.75
C TYR A 195 7.40 -4.96 7.10
N PHE A 196 7.06 -3.81 6.54
CA PHE A 196 5.76 -3.18 6.69
C PHE A 196 5.07 -3.10 5.32
N LEU A 197 3.77 -3.37 5.29
CA LEU A 197 2.92 -3.07 4.14
C LEU A 197 2.07 -1.86 4.47
N ILE A 198 2.06 -0.89 3.56
CA ILE A 198 1.12 0.24 3.57
C ILE A 198 0.02 -0.11 2.58
N GLU A 199 -1.19 -0.25 3.10
CA GLU A 199 -2.33 -0.75 2.35
C GLU A 199 -3.49 0.24 2.42
N MET A 200 -4.37 0.18 1.42
CA MET A 200 -5.57 0.99 1.35
C MET A 200 -6.79 0.09 1.11
N GLN A 201 -7.94 0.53 1.60
CA GLN A 201 -9.25 0.02 1.20
C GLN A 201 -10.10 1.19 0.73
N LEU A 202 -10.79 1.02 -0.40
CA LEU A 202 -11.80 1.95 -0.90
C LEU A 202 -13.19 1.34 -0.65
N ASP A 203 -14.14 2.12 -0.13
CA ASP A 203 -15.51 1.68 0.22
C ASP A 203 -16.54 2.11 -0.85
#